data_AF-A0A5W4BQA1-F1
#
_entry.id   AF-A0A5W4BQA1-F1
#
_cell.length_a   1.000
_cell.length_b   1.000
_cell.length_c   1.000
_cell.angle_alpha   90.00
_cell.angle_beta   90.00
_cell.angle_gamma   90.00
#
_symmetry.space_group_name_H-M   'P 1'
#
loop_
_entity.id
_entity.type
_entity.pdbx_description
1 polymer ?
#
loop_
_entity_poly.entity_id
_entity_poly.type
_entity_poly.pdbx_seq_one_letter_code
_entity_poly.pdbx_strand_id
1 'polypeptide(L)'
;MITFDQATVDSSGAFLIGELERLDQGLNLPLVGYTWTRDIQLREDVSIADDISSWTNTSFGVAGSGANPNGKNWVGKDSTAIAGVNVDISKDGNPLNLWGMELGWTVVELAAAQQVGRPIDTQKYDGMQLKWQMDNDEQVYVGDEALGLKGLTNLVGVTLNNATKTWANSTNDEILDSVNSILSNAWAASGYSVV
;
A
#
# COMPACT_ATOMS: atom_id res chain seq x y z
N MET A 1 27.07 31.93 54.86
CA MET A 1 26.68 30.96 53.81
C MET A 1 25.22 31.22 53.52
N ILE A 2 24.92 31.87 52.38
CA ILE A 2 23.54 32.21 52.00
C ILE A 2 22.97 30.95 51.35
N THR A 3 22.00 30.31 52.01
CA THR A 3 21.29 29.14 51.49
C THR A 3 20.17 29.66 50.60
N PHE A 4 20.24 29.38 49.29
CA PHE A 4 19.16 29.72 48.36
C PHE A 4 18.06 28.65 48.43
N ASP A 5 16.80 29.08 48.43
CA ASP A 5 15.63 28.22 48.31
C ASP A 5 15.64 27.54 46.92
N GLN A 6 15.23 26.26 46.87
CA GLN A 6 15.27 25.42 45.67
C GLN A 6 14.49 26.06 44.50
N ALA A 7 13.38 26.73 44.81
CA ALA A 7 12.59 27.49 43.83
C ALA A 7 13.33 28.71 43.23
N THR A 8 14.25 29.31 43.97
CA THR A 8 15.08 30.43 43.48
C THR A 8 16.19 29.94 42.54
N VAL A 9 16.72 28.73 42.80
CA VAL A 9 17.70 28.08 41.93
C VAL A 9 17.03 27.64 40.62
N ASP A 10 15.84 27.03 40.67
CA ASP A 10 15.08 26.62 39.47
C ASP A 10 14.62 27.80 38.62
N SER A 11 14.26 28.93 39.24
CA SER A 11 13.92 30.20 38.56
C SER A 11 15.08 30.78 37.73
N SER A 12 16.32 30.65 38.23
CA SER A 12 17.51 31.15 37.53
C SER A 12 17.85 30.35 36.26
N GLY A 13 17.46 29.08 36.22
CA GLY A 13 17.61 28.20 35.05
C GLY A 13 16.53 28.41 33.99
N ALA A 14 15.32 28.82 34.36
CA ALA A 14 14.19 28.95 33.43
C ALA A 14 14.44 29.97 32.30
N PHE A 15 15.12 31.09 32.59
CA PHE A 15 15.51 32.06 31.56
C PHE A 15 16.56 31.48 30.60
N LEU A 16 17.58 30.81 31.12
CA LEU A 16 18.63 30.19 30.30
C LEU A 16 18.06 29.05 29.45
N ILE A 17 17.20 28.22 30.03
CA ILE A 17 16.48 27.15 29.31
C ILE A 17 15.62 27.77 28.20
N GLY A 18 14.87 28.83 28.48
CA GLY A 18 14.05 29.51 27.46
C GLY A 18 14.89 30.12 26.32
N GLU A 19 16.04 30.72 26.63
CA GLU A 19 16.96 31.21 25.58
C GLU A 19 17.61 30.07 24.80
N LEU A 20 17.89 28.92 25.42
CA LEU A 20 18.39 27.72 24.75
C LEU A 20 17.33 27.05 23.87
N GLU A 21 16.08 26.99 24.31
CA GLU A 21 14.93 26.50 23.53
C GLU A 21 14.62 27.40 22.32
N ARG A 22 14.97 28.69 22.40
CA ARG A 22 14.95 29.63 21.27
C ARG A 22 16.15 29.47 20.33
N LEU A 23 17.29 29.03 20.87
CA LEU A 23 18.52 28.80 20.10
C LEU A 23 18.44 27.51 19.26
N ASP A 24 17.86 26.45 19.81
CA ASP A 24 17.66 25.20 19.07
C ASP A 24 16.39 25.27 18.20
N GLN A 25 16.61 25.42 16.90
CA GLN A 25 15.56 25.44 15.88
C GLN A 25 15.33 24.06 15.25
N GLY A 26 16.05 23.02 15.71
CA GLY A 26 15.89 21.66 15.23
C GLY A 26 14.50 21.11 15.51
N LEU A 27 13.75 20.77 14.46
CA LEU A 27 12.46 20.10 14.58
C LEU A 27 12.67 18.58 14.52
N ASN A 28 12.33 17.90 15.62
CA ASN A 28 12.32 16.44 15.67
C ASN A 28 11.02 15.91 15.05
N LEU A 29 11.12 15.46 13.81
CA LEU A 29 9.98 14.89 13.06
C LEU A 29 9.72 13.43 13.45
N PRO A 30 8.48 12.95 13.33
CA PRO A 30 8.15 11.57 13.63
C PRO A 30 8.89 10.60 12.68
N LEU A 31 9.39 9.50 13.24
CA LEU A 31 9.96 8.40 12.47
C LEU A 31 8.82 7.58 11.86
N VAL A 32 8.65 7.72 10.55
CA VAL A 32 7.55 7.11 9.80
C VAL A 32 8.09 6.52 8.50
N GLY A 33 7.44 5.46 8.04
CA GLY A 33 7.76 4.82 6.77
C GLY A 33 6.47 4.33 6.14
N TYR A 34 6.37 4.54 4.83
CA TYR A 34 5.34 3.96 3.96
C TYR A 34 6.08 3.21 2.85
N THR A 35 5.57 2.05 2.44
CA THR A 35 6.24 1.16 1.49
C THR A 35 5.46 0.91 0.22
N TRP A 36 4.19 1.32 0.18
CA TRP A 36 3.29 1.08 -0.96
C TRP A 36 3.84 1.60 -2.30
N THR A 37 4.59 2.71 -2.30
CA THR A 37 5.13 3.33 -3.53
C THR A 37 6.15 2.45 -4.25
N ARG A 38 6.85 1.59 -3.51
CA ARG A 38 7.79 0.61 -4.06
C ARG A 38 7.04 -0.63 -4.58
N ASP A 39 5.98 -1.02 -3.88
CA ASP A 39 5.35 -2.33 -4.04
C ASP A 39 4.21 -2.33 -5.07
N ILE A 40 3.61 -1.17 -5.37
CA ILE A 40 2.47 -1.04 -6.29
C ILE A 40 2.82 -0.20 -7.51
N GLN A 41 2.42 -0.69 -8.67
CA GLN A 41 2.41 0.08 -9.91
C GLN A 41 1.11 0.87 -10.01
N LEU A 42 1.24 2.19 -10.11
CA LEU A 42 0.12 3.08 -10.34
C LEU A 42 -0.32 3.03 -11.80
N ARG A 43 -1.62 3.24 -11.99
CA ARG A 43 -2.22 3.27 -13.31
C ARG A 43 -2.56 4.70 -13.70
N GLU A 44 -2.33 5.05 -14.96
CA GLU A 44 -2.45 6.43 -15.47
C GLU A 44 -3.73 6.70 -16.26
N ASP A 45 -4.58 5.68 -16.49
CA ASP A 45 -5.74 5.78 -17.39
C ASP A 45 -7.03 6.28 -16.70
N VAL A 46 -6.99 6.46 -15.39
CA VAL A 46 -8.13 6.88 -14.57
C VAL A 46 -8.02 8.37 -14.26
N SER A 47 -9.13 9.09 -14.37
CA SER A 47 -9.22 10.51 -14.06
C SER A 47 -10.14 10.79 -12.86
N ILE A 48 -10.12 12.03 -12.38
CA ILE A 48 -11.05 12.50 -11.32
C ILE A 48 -12.52 12.47 -11.75
N ALA A 49 -12.81 12.32 -13.05
CA ALA A 49 -14.17 12.20 -13.56
C ALA A 49 -14.72 10.77 -13.47
N ASP A 50 -13.88 9.79 -13.15
CA ASP A 50 -14.25 8.39 -13.14
C ASP A 50 -14.56 7.92 -11.71
N ASP A 51 -15.73 7.31 -11.53
CA ASP A 51 -16.15 6.76 -10.23
C ASP A 51 -15.74 5.28 -10.05
N ILE A 52 -15.36 4.60 -11.14
CA ILE A 52 -15.02 3.17 -11.15
C ILE A 52 -13.84 2.92 -12.08
N SER A 53 -12.78 2.32 -11.54
CA SER A 53 -11.72 1.70 -12.33
C SER A 53 -12.13 0.27 -12.68
N SER A 54 -11.89 -0.17 -13.91
CA SER A 54 -12.20 -1.54 -14.30
C SER A 54 -11.07 -2.21 -15.05
N TRP A 55 -11.06 -3.54 -14.96
CA TRP A 55 -10.24 -4.43 -15.74
C TRP A 55 -11.15 -5.33 -16.58
N THR A 56 -10.66 -5.71 -17.75
CA THR A 56 -11.34 -6.64 -18.64
C THR A 56 -10.55 -7.94 -18.66
N ASN A 57 -11.14 -9.01 -18.13
CA ASN A 57 -10.56 -10.34 -18.18
C ASN A 57 -11.08 -11.06 -19.41
N THR A 58 -10.18 -11.47 -20.29
CA THR A 58 -10.51 -12.15 -21.54
C THR A 58 -10.09 -13.59 -21.43
N SER A 59 -11.03 -14.51 -21.55
CA SER A 59 -10.76 -15.94 -21.63
C SER A 59 -11.05 -16.46 -23.03
N PHE A 60 -10.19 -17.35 -23.51
CA PHE A 60 -10.31 -17.97 -24.83
C PHE A 60 -10.77 -19.40 -24.65
N GLY A 61 -11.87 -19.77 -25.30
CA GLY A 61 -12.40 -21.12 -25.31
C GLY A 61 -12.50 -21.63 -26.74
N VAL A 62 -11.84 -22.72 -27.08
CA VAL A 62 -12.04 -23.39 -28.38
C VAL A 62 -12.80 -24.69 -28.12
N ALA A 63 -13.82 -24.96 -28.93
CA ALA A 63 -14.45 -26.28 -28.92
C ALA A 63 -13.38 -27.35 -29.24
N GLY A 64 -13.01 -28.14 -28.23
CA GLY A 64 -11.95 -29.15 -28.34
C GLY A 64 -10.56 -28.76 -27.82
N SER A 65 -10.36 -27.64 -27.11
CA SER A 65 -9.05 -27.38 -26.46
C SER A 65 -9.10 -26.80 -25.04
N GLY A 66 -9.03 -27.71 -24.05
CA GLY A 66 -8.06 -27.61 -22.96
C GLY A 66 -6.86 -28.52 -23.28
N ALA A 67 -6.13 -29.05 -22.29
CA ALA A 67 -5.29 -30.23 -22.51
C ALA A 67 -6.14 -31.34 -23.14
N ASN A 68 -6.13 -31.44 -24.46
CA ASN A 68 -7.10 -32.25 -25.18
C ASN A 68 -6.84 -33.72 -24.83
N PRO A 69 -7.81 -34.46 -24.26
CA PRO A 69 -7.67 -35.91 -24.14
C PRO A 69 -7.51 -36.59 -25.52
N ASN A 70 -7.87 -35.88 -26.62
CA ASN A 70 -7.99 -36.42 -27.98
C ASN A 70 -7.12 -35.70 -29.08
N GLY A 71 -6.10 -34.89 -28.74
CA GLY A 71 -5.07 -34.43 -29.72
C GLY A 71 -5.19 -32.98 -30.29
N LYS A 72 -4.68 -32.74 -31.50
CA LYS A 72 -4.69 -31.40 -32.17
C LYS A 72 -5.86 -31.30 -33.16
N ASN A 73 -6.38 -30.09 -33.40
CA ASN A 73 -7.48 -29.82 -34.33
C ASN A 73 -7.02 -29.89 -35.80
N TRP A 74 -6.75 -31.10 -36.31
CA TRP A 74 -6.43 -31.35 -37.72
C TRP A 74 -7.69 -31.35 -38.59
N VAL A 75 -7.63 -30.71 -39.76
CA VAL A 75 -8.74 -30.68 -40.73
C VAL A 75 -8.45 -31.64 -41.88
N GLY A 76 -9.39 -32.56 -42.15
CA GLY A 76 -9.31 -33.53 -43.25
C GLY A 76 -10.27 -33.23 -44.41
N LYS A 77 -10.12 -33.92 -45.54
CA LYS A 77 -10.90 -33.68 -46.77
C LYS A 77 -12.42 -33.86 -46.63
N ASP A 78 -12.86 -34.64 -45.64
CA ASP A 78 -14.28 -34.94 -45.36
C ASP A 78 -14.79 -34.18 -44.12
N SER A 79 -14.06 -33.17 -43.64
CA SER A 79 -14.45 -32.39 -42.46
C SER A 79 -15.59 -31.42 -42.80
N THR A 80 -16.73 -31.57 -42.10
CA THR A 80 -17.92 -30.73 -42.30
C THR A 80 -18.06 -29.60 -41.28
N ALA A 81 -17.17 -29.53 -40.27
CA ALA A 81 -17.18 -28.50 -39.23
C ALA A 81 -15.75 -28.13 -38.79
N ILE A 82 -15.45 -26.84 -38.78
CA ILE A 82 -14.17 -26.29 -38.28
C ILE A 82 -14.42 -25.75 -36.87
N ALA A 83 -13.54 -26.09 -35.92
CA ALA A 83 -13.64 -25.58 -34.55
C ALA A 83 -13.36 -24.06 -34.52
N GLY A 84 -14.34 -23.28 -34.08
CA GLY A 84 -14.19 -21.85 -33.84
C GLY A 84 -13.54 -21.56 -32.50
N VAL A 85 -12.79 -20.46 -32.43
CA VAL A 85 -12.35 -19.86 -31.16
C VAL A 85 -13.47 -18.96 -30.66
N ASN A 86 -13.89 -19.18 -29.42
CA ASN A 86 -14.77 -18.30 -28.69
C ASN A 86 -13.96 -17.45 -27.71
N VAL A 87 -14.44 -16.24 -27.47
CA VAL A 87 -13.82 -15.26 -26.57
C VAL A 87 -14.87 -14.79 -25.60
N ASP A 88 -14.70 -15.12 -24.33
CA ASP A 88 -15.56 -14.65 -23.26
C ASP A 88 -14.84 -13.52 -22.52
N ILE A 89 -15.50 -12.36 -22.46
CA ILE A 89 -14.96 -11.14 -21.86
C ILE A 89 -15.80 -10.79 -20.63
N SER A 90 -15.19 -10.84 -19.44
CA SER A 90 -15.78 -10.38 -18.19
C SER A 90 -15.16 -9.05 -17.74
N LYS A 91 -15.98 -8.20 -17.11
CA LYS A 91 -15.54 -6.90 -16.57
C LYS A 91 -15.59 -6.96 -15.05
N ASP A 92 -14.46 -6.67 -14.43
CA ASP A 92 -14.34 -6.49 -12.97
C ASP A 92 -14.08 -5.02 -12.67
N GLY A 93 -14.84 -4.44 -11.74
CA GLY A 93 -14.78 -3.02 -11.42
C GLY A 93 -14.52 -2.77 -9.93
N ASN A 94 -13.70 -1.77 -9.65
CA ASN A 94 -13.34 -1.29 -8.32
C ASN A 94 -13.72 0.19 -8.20
N PRO A 95 -14.50 0.59 -7.18
CA PRO A 95 -14.90 1.98 -7.01
C PRO A 95 -13.70 2.86 -6.60
N LEU A 96 -13.73 4.11 -7.05
CA LEU A 96 -12.72 5.12 -6.77
C LEU A 96 -13.24 6.10 -5.74
N ASN A 97 -12.56 6.20 -4.60
CA ASN A 97 -12.96 7.07 -3.51
C ASN A 97 -12.01 8.26 -3.42
N LEU A 98 -12.58 9.46 -3.27
CA LEU A 98 -11.81 10.69 -3.10
C LEU A 98 -11.30 10.80 -1.67
N TRP A 99 -10.02 11.15 -1.54
CA TRP A 99 -9.40 11.51 -0.26
C TRP A 99 -9.22 13.03 -0.20
N GLY A 100 -9.51 13.63 0.96
CA GLY A 100 -9.38 15.07 1.14
C GLY A 100 -9.15 15.47 2.59
N MET A 101 -8.29 16.47 2.80
CA MET A 101 -8.03 17.10 4.09
C MET A 101 -7.86 18.60 3.89
N GLU A 102 -8.23 19.38 4.92
CA GLU A 102 -8.07 20.83 4.92
C GLU A 102 -6.92 21.26 5.85
N LEU A 103 -6.22 22.33 5.44
CA LEU A 103 -5.21 23.00 6.26
C LEU A 103 -5.68 24.40 6.62
N GLY A 104 -5.51 24.75 7.89
CA GLY A 104 -5.88 26.06 8.41
C GLY A 104 -4.87 26.58 9.44
N TRP A 105 -4.66 27.89 9.42
CA TRP A 105 -3.82 28.61 10.37
C TRP A 105 -4.46 29.95 10.72
N THR A 106 -4.21 30.43 11.93
CA THR A 106 -4.63 31.78 12.33
C THR A 106 -3.50 32.79 12.13
N VAL A 107 -3.83 34.06 11.93
CA VAL A 107 -2.83 35.14 11.77
C VAL A 107 -1.92 35.25 12.99
N VAL A 108 -2.47 35.06 14.19
CA VAL A 108 -1.71 35.14 15.45
C VAL A 108 -0.71 33.98 15.55
N GLU A 109 -1.12 32.77 15.18
CA GLU A 109 -0.26 31.59 15.15
C GLU A 109 0.89 31.76 14.15
N LEU A 110 0.61 32.29 12.95
CA LEU A 110 1.63 32.56 11.95
C LEU A 110 2.62 33.65 12.39
N ALA A 111 2.13 34.72 13.02
CA ALA A 111 2.98 35.77 13.55
C ALA A 111 3.88 35.27 14.70
N ALA A 112 3.33 34.43 15.59
CA ALA A 112 4.11 33.80 16.66
C ALA A 112 5.16 32.83 16.08
N ALA A 113 4.77 32.00 15.11
CA ALA A 113 5.66 31.09 14.38
C ALA A 113 6.82 31.83 13.70
N GLN A 114 6.55 32.99 13.09
CA GLN A 114 7.58 33.84 12.47
C GLN A 114 8.56 34.40 13.51
N GLN A 115 8.09 34.78 14.69
CA GLN A 115 8.96 35.30 15.76
C GLN A 115 9.84 34.22 16.40
N VAL A 116 9.32 32.99 16.52
CA VAL A 116 10.02 31.85 17.11
C VAL A 116 10.88 31.11 16.07
N GLY A 117 10.77 31.48 14.79
CA GLY A 117 11.55 30.86 13.71
C GLY A 117 11.11 29.43 13.39
N ARG A 118 9.86 29.06 13.69
CA ARG A 118 9.32 27.72 13.46
C ARG A 118 8.24 27.78 12.38
N PRO A 119 8.48 27.28 11.16
CA PRO A 119 7.49 27.35 10.09
C PRO A 119 6.37 26.35 10.37
N ILE A 120 5.26 26.83 10.94
CA ILE A 120 4.11 25.99 11.31
C ILE A 120 3.22 25.64 10.11
N ASP A 121 3.24 26.50 9.10
CA ASP A 121 2.59 26.32 7.81
C ASP A 121 3.16 25.11 7.06
N THR A 122 4.49 25.05 6.92
CA THR A 122 5.17 23.92 6.27
C THR A 122 5.00 22.64 7.07
N GLN A 123 5.10 22.70 8.39
CA GLN A 123 4.90 21.52 9.25
C GLN A 123 3.51 20.92 9.12
N LYS A 124 2.45 21.74 9.08
CA LYS A 124 1.09 21.23 8.87
C LYS A 124 0.93 20.63 7.47
N TYR A 125 1.55 21.23 6.45
CA TYR A 125 1.55 20.69 5.09
C TYR A 125 2.28 19.34 5.01
N ASP A 126 3.47 19.23 5.59
CA ASP A 126 4.25 18.00 5.61
C ASP A 126 3.51 16.90 6.38
N GLY A 127 2.82 17.25 7.48
CA GLY A 127 1.95 16.35 8.21
C GLY A 127 0.78 15.82 7.38
N MET A 128 0.15 16.67 6.56
CA MET A 128 -0.92 16.25 5.65
C MET A 128 -0.41 15.33 4.54
N GLN A 129 0.74 15.65 3.94
CA GLN A 129 1.39 14.78 2.95
C GLN A 129 1.72 13.41 3.54
N LEU A 130 2.25 13.39 4.76
CA LEU A 130 2.51 12.15 5.47
C LEU A 130 1.24 11.34 5.74
N LYS A 131 0.17 11.99 6.19
CA LYS A 131 -1.11 11.29 6.43
C LYS A 131 -1.66 10.68 5.14
N TRP A 132 -1.60 11.40 4.02
CA TRP A 132 -1.97 10.87 2.72
C TRP A 132 -1.18 9.60 2.36
N GLN A 133 0.14 9.63 2.56
CA GLN A 133 1.00 8.48 2.31
C GLN A 133 0.67 7.28 3.20
N MET A 134 0.36 7.51 4.48
CA MET A 134 -0.01 6.46 5.43
C MET A 134 -1.37 5.84 5.11
N ASP A 135 -2.36 6.67 4.75
CA ASP A 135 -3.69 6.18 4.36
C ASP A 135 -3.62 5.36 3.08
N ASN A 136 -2.79 5.78 2.12
CA ASN A 136 -2.58 5.00 0.92
C ASN A 136 -1.86 3.67 1.20
N ASP A 137 -0.92 3.64 2.14
CA ASP A 137 -0.26 2.42 2.59
C ASP A 137 -1.27 1.42 3.18
N GLU A 138 -2.12 1.88 4.09
CA GLU A 138 -3.19 1.07 4.69
C GLU A 138 -4.17 0.56 3.63
N GLN A 139 -4.61 1.45 2.73
CA GLN A 139 -5.54 1.11 1.65
C GLN A 139 -4.98 0.06 0.68
N VAL A 140 -3.68 0.07 0.42
CA VAL A 140 -3.02 -0.91 -0.44
C VAL A 140 -2.93 -2.28 0.23
N TYR A 141 -2.46 -2.35 1.48
CA TYR A 141 -2.17 -3.65 2.11
C TYR A 141 -3.41 -4.30 2.74
N VAL A 142 -4.25 -3.52 3.40
CA VAL A 142 -5.41 -4.01 4.17
C VAL A 142 -6.72 -3.63 3.49
N GLY A 143 -6.78 -2.43 2.92
CA GLY A 143 -8.01 -1.86 2.38
C GLY A 143 -8.82 -1.12 3.44
N ASP A 144 -10.11 -0.97 3.20
CA ASP A 144 -11.04 -0.26 4.08
C ASP A 144 -12.29 -1.12 4.29
N GLU A 145 -12.50 -1.56 5.53
CA GLU A 145 -13.65 -2.39 5.90
C GLU A 145 -14.99 -1.64 5.81
N ALA A 146 -15.01 -0.34 6.13
CA ALA A 146 -16.22 0.47 6.09
C ALA A 146 -16.71 0.68 4.65
N LEU A 147 -15.78 0.81 3.70
CA LEU A 147 -16.08 0.94 2.27
C LEU A 147 -16.11 -0.42 1.55
N GLY A 148 -15.87 -1.52 2.27
CA GLY A 148 -15.82 -2.87 1.71
C GLY A 148 -14.66 -3.11 0.75
N LEU A 149 -13.66 -2.23 0.74
CA LEU A 149 -12.48 -2.31 -0.10
C LEU A 149 -11.47 -3.30 0.48
N LYS A 150 -10.91 -4.14 -0.38
CA LYS A 150 -9.91 -5.16 0.00
C LYS A 150 -8.53 -4.74 -0.49
N GLY A 151 -7.53 -4.90 0.37
CA GLY A 151 -6.12 -4.73 0.05
C GLY A 151 -5.45 -6.07 -0.27
N LEU A 152 -4.13 -6.03 -0.49
CA LEU A 152 -3.35 -7.21 -0.90
C LEU A 152 -3.49 -8.41 0.04
N THR A 153 -3.61 -8.19 1.34
CA THR A 153 -3.63 -9.26 2.35
C THR A 153 -4.98 -9.97 2.47
N ASN A 154 -6.05 -9.40 1.94
CA ASN A 154 -7.42 -9.92 2.07
C ASN A 154 -8.22 -9.92 0.76
N LEU A 155 -7.55 -9.71 -0.37
CA LEU A 155 -8.16 -9.67 -1.69
C LEU A 155 -8.73 -11.05 -2.07
N VAL A 156 -9.98 -11.06 -2.52
CA VAL A 156 -10.64 -12.27 -3.03
C VAL A 156 -10.00 -12.66 -4.37
N GLY A 157 -9.47 -13.89 -4.45
CA GLY A 157 -8.75 -14.39 -5.62
C GLY A 157 -7.25 -14.58 -5.41
N VAL A 158 -6.70 -14.08 -4.30
CA VAL A 158 -5.33 -14.40 -3.86
C VAL A 158 -5.36 -15.65 -2.99
N THR A 159 -4.69 -16.71 -3.41
CA THR A 159 -4.60 -17.96 -2.65
C THR A 159 -3.68 -17.78 -1.44
N LEU A 160 -4.23 -18.00 -0.25
CA LEU A 160 -3.47 -17.97 1.00
C LEU A 160 -2.66 -19.26 1.18
N ASN A 161 -1.41 -19.14 1.62
CA ASN A 161 -0.57 -20.25 2.05
C ASN A 161 -0.10 -20.00 3.49
N ASN A 162 -0.26 -21.00 4.36
CA ASN A 162 0.16 -20.90 5.75
C ASN A 162 1.51 -21.57 5.94
N ALA A 163 2.44 -20.89 6.59
CA ALA A 163 3.67 -21.51 7.04
C ALA A 163 3.35 -22.66 8.02
N THR A 164 4.12 -23.75 7.93
CA THR A 164 3.93 -24.96 8.75
C THR A 164 4.07 -24.68 10.26
N LYS A 165 4.87 -23.67 10.61
CA LYS A 165 5.09 -23.18 11.98
C LYS A 165 5.14 -21.66 11.98
N THR A 166 4.87 -21.06 13.14
CA THR A 166 5.16 -19.63 13.35
C THR A 166 6.65 -19.37 13.19
N TRP A 167 6.99 -18.32 12.44
CA TRP A 167 8.39 -18.00 12.13
C TRP A 167 9.25 -17.78 13.37
N ALA A 168 8.68 -17.21 14.43
CA ALA A 168 9.37 -17.02 15.72
C ALA A 168 9.89 -18.33 16.34
N ASN A 169 9.28 -19.47 16.01
CA ASN A 169 9.64 -20.79 16.52
C ASN A 169 10.28 -21.69 15.46
N SER A 170 10.49 -21.18 14.25
CA SER A 170 11.00 -21.94 13.11
C SER A 170 12.52 -21.85 13.03
N THR A 171 13.17 -22.89 12.53
CA THR A 171 14.60 -22.81 12.17
C THR A 171 14.78 -22.05 10.86
N ASN A 172 16.01 -21.60 10.57
CA ASN A 172 16.32 -20.94 9.30
C ASN A 172 15.96 -21.82 8.10
N ASP A 173 16.20 -23.13 8.18
CA ASP A 173 15.87 -24.08 7.11
C ASP A 173 14.36 -24.23 6.93
N GLU A 174 13.58 -24.25 8.03
CA GLU A 174 12.11 -24.33 7.96
C GLU A 174 11.49 -23.06 7.34
N ILE A 175 12.09 -21.89 7.56
CA ILE A 175 11.66 -20.63 6.93
C ILE A 175 12.01 -20.66 5.44
N LEU A 176 13.22 -21.09 5.07
CA LEU A 176 13.64 -21.22 3.68
C LEU A 176 12.70 -22.15 2.90
N ASP A 177 12.39 -23.32 3.47
CA ASP A 177 11.47 -24.29 2.87
C ASP A 177 10.06 -23.72 2.71
N SER A 178 9.58 -22.93 3.68
CA SER A 178 8.30 -22.24 3.60
C SER A 178 8.25 -21.24 2.43
N VAL A 179 9.31 -20.44 2.25
CA VAL A 179 9.42 -19.48 1.13
C VAL A 179 9.49 -20.21 -0.21
N ASN A 180 10.33 -21.25 -0.32
CA ASN A 180 10.48 -22.05 -1.54
C ASN A 180 9.18 -22.76 -1.93
N SER A 181 8.41 -23.23 -0.95
CA SER A 181 7.09 -23.82 -1.16
C SER A 181 6.12 -22.82 -1.77
N ILE A 182 6.06 -21.59 -1.25
CA ILE A 182 5.20 -20.53 -1.82
C ILE A 182 5.58 -20.24 -3.27
N LEU A 183 6.87 -20.09 -3.58
CA LEU A 183 7.35 -19.84 -4.93
C LEU A 183 7.01 -20.99 -5.89
N SER A 184 7.22 -22.23 -5.45
CA SER A 184 6.94 -23.42 -6.27
C SER A 184 5.44 -23.63 -6.50
N ASN A 185 4.62 -23.37 -5.50
CA ASN A 185 3.15 -23.45 -5.61
C ASN A 185 2.60 -22.34 -6.50
N ALA A 186 3.11 -21.11 -6.35
CA ALA A 186 2.74 -20.00 -7.22
C ALA A 186 3.14 -20.26 -8.67
N TRP A 187 4.34 -20.82 -8.89
CA TRP A 187 4.79 -21.26 -10.21
C TRP A 187 3.85 -22.32 -10.81
N ALA A 188 3.55 -23.39 -10.06
CA ALA A 188 2.63 -24.43 -10.51
C ALA A 188 1.22 -23.90 -10.81
N ALA A 189 0.71 -22.96 -10.00
CA ALA A 189 -0.60 -22.35 -10.19
C ALA A 189 -0.64 -21.35 -11.37
N SER A 190 0.49 -20.72 -11.70
CA SER A 190 0.58 -19.75 -12.80
C SER A 190 0.40 -20.37 -14.18
N GLY A 191 0.50 -21.69 -14.29
CA GLY A 191 0.35 -22.40 -15.56
C GLY A 191 1.42 -22.09 -16.61
N TYR A 192 2.44 -21.29 -16.27
CA TYR A 192 3.63 -21.12 -17.11
C TYR A 192 4.35 -22.47 -17.18
N SER A 193 4.50 -22.95 -18.42
CA SER A 193 4.79 -24.34 -18.77
C SER A 193 5.82 -25.02 -17.88
N VAL A 194 5.40 -26.12 -17.24
CA VAL A 194 6.28 -27.29 -17.08
C VAL A 194 6.54 -27.78 -18.50
N VAL A 195 7.77 -27.60 -18.99
CA VAL A 195 8.30 -28.33 -20.15
C VAL A 195 8.80 -29.67 -19.66
#